data_AF-A0A9E3VCR2-F1
#
_entry.id   AF-A0A9E3VCR2-F1
#
_cell.length_a   1.000
_cell.length_b   1.000
_cell.length_c   1.000
_cell.angle_alpha   90.00
_cell.angle_beta   90.00
_cell.angle_gamma   90.00
#
_symmetry.space_group_name_H-M   'P 1'
#
loop_
_entity.id
_entity.type
_entity.pdbx_description
1 polymer ?
#
loop_
_entity_poly.entity_id
_entity_poly.type
_entity_poly.pdbx_seq_one_letter_code
_entity_poly.pdbx_strand_id
1 'polypeptide(L)'
;MTSTRCLVVTLALAACSRSPSPAPEAAPGPSAEAPTYRVALEPGPGPGALSLRLTARPPFHVNGEFPLSFTPDGASTVRFDGARVALTPAERTPCDGSAADACAVRAGLPFTAPAPGPARVSGTVSFSVCNPEHCLLHKQALAQTVDIPGA
;
A
#
# COMPACT_ATOMS: atom_id res chain seq x y z
N MET A 1 -47.00 63.38 -18.37
CA MET A 1 -46.19 62.37 -19.09
C MET A 1 -45.36 61.62 -18.06
N THR A 2 -45.59 60.31 -17.98
CA THR A 2 -45.18 59.35 -16.95
C THR A 2 -43.80 58.77 -17.28
N SER A 3 -42.84 58.82 -16.36
CA SER A 3 -41.54 58.12 -16.46
C SER A 3 -40.78 58.38 -15.16
N THR A 4 -40.07 57.50 -14.47
CA THR A 4 -39.75 56.06 -14.56
C THR A 4 -39.28 55.69 -13.16
N ARG A 5 -39.79 54.60 -12.57
CA ARG A 5 -39.23 53.99 -11.35
C ARG A 5 -37.93 53.26 -11.72
N CYS A 6 -36.83 53.56 -11.04
CA CYS A 6 -35.65 52.70 -11.04
C CYS A 6 -35.47 52.10 -9.64
N LEU A 7 -35.40 50.78 -9.62
CA LEU A 7 -35.38 49.90 -8.45
C LEU A 7 -33.94 49.41 -8.25
N VAL A 8 -33.50 49.44 -6.98
CA VAL A 8 -32.56 48.53 -6.28
C VAL A 8 -31.15 48.31 -6.81
N VAL A 9 -30.16 48.50 -5.93
CA VAL A 9 -28.96 47.64 -5.87
C VAL A 9 -28.65 47.32 -4.40
N THR A 10 -28.77 46.04 -4.04
CA THR A 10 -28.36 45.47 -2.76
C THR A 10 -26.92 44.96 -2.89
N LEU A 11 -25.98 45.48 -2.10
CA LEU A 11 -24.60 45.00 -2.04
C LEU A 11 -24.53 43.68 -1.23
N ALA A 12 -24.13 42.59 -1.87
CA ALA A 12 -23.79 41.33 -1.21
C ALA A 12 -22.30 41.33 -0.78
N LEU A 13 -22.06 41.13 0.51
CA LEU A 13 -20.73 40.91 1.08
C LEU A 13 -20.23 39.51 0.68
N ALA A 14 -19.20 39.46 -0.16
CA ALA A 14 -18.49 38.22 -0.51
C ALA A 14 -17.60 37.78 0.67
N ALA A 15 -18.06 36.79 1.43
CA ALA A 15 -17.24 36.08 2.40
C ALA A 15 -16.29 35.11 1.69
N CYS A 16 -14.99 35.42 1.70
CA CYS A 16 -13.95 34.52 1.21
C CYS A 16 -13.80 33.31 2.16
N SER A 17 -14.56 32.25 1.90
CA SER A 17 -14.32 30.93 2.49
C SER A 17 -13.04 30.33 1.90
N ARG A 18 -11.91 30.42 2.62
CA ARG A 18 -10.72 29.61 2.34
C ARG A 18 -11.05 28.15 2.67
N SER A 19 -11.39 27.38 1.64
CA SER A 19 -11.46 25.93 1.74
C SER A 19 -10.07 25.37 2.06
N PRO A 20 -9.91 24.44 3.02
CA PRO A 20 -8.65 23.77 3.24
C PRO A 20 -8.30 22.97 1.97
N SER A 21 -7.18 23.33 1.34
CA SER A 21 -6.60 22.54 0.26
C SER A 21 -6.23 21.17 0.82
N PRO A 22 -6.58 20.05 0.16
CA PRO A 22 -6.12 18.73 0.60
C PRO A 22 -4.59 18.71 0.62
N ALA A 23 -4.02 18.25 1.74
CA ALA A 23 -2.58 18.06 1.86
C ALA A 23 -2.10 17.06 0.79
N PRO A 24 -0.90 17.22 0.23
CA PRO A 24 -0.33 16.23 -0.68
C PRO A 24 -0.33 14.85 -0.04
N GLU A 25 -0.86 13.86 -0.75
CA GLU A 25 -0.81 12.45 -0.35
C GLU A 25 0.65 12.07 -0.06
N ALA A 26 0.92 11.57 1.15
CA ALA A 26 2.28 11.24 1.58
C ALA A 26 2.89 10.19 0.64
N ALA A 27 4.15 10.40 0.25
CA ALA A 27 4.87 9.44 -0.60
C ALA A 27 4.87 8.03 0.03
N PRO A 28 4.86 6.95 -0.78
CA PRO A 28 4.87 5.59 -0.26
C PRO A 28 6.09 5.35 0.62
N GLY A 29 5.85 4.87 1.84
CA GLY A 29 6.89 4.42 2.77
C GLY A 29 7.07 2.90 2.75
N PRO A 30 7.94 2.36 3.63
CA PRO A 30 8.21 0.91 3.68
C PRO A 30 7.09 0.11 4.32
N SER A 31 6.13 0.78 4.95
CA SER A 31 4.98 0.16 5.58
C SER A 31 3.76 1.05 5.50
N ALA A 32 2.58 0.43 5.55
CA ALA A 32 1.31 1.10 5.69
C ALA A 32 0.45 0.38 6.73
N GLU A 33 -0.39 1.16 7.40
CA GLU A 33 -1.37 0.67 8.36
C GLU A 33 -2.76 1.12 7.96
N ALA A 34 -3.71 0.22 8.11
CA ALA A 34 -5.13 0.47 7.93
C ALA A 34 -5.91 -0.17 9.09
N PRO A 35 -7.21 0.14 9.24
CA PRO A 35 -8.05 -0.51 10.26
C PRO A 35 -8.09 -2.04 10.14
N THR A 36 -7.93 -2.59 8.92
CA THR A 36 -8.08 -4.02 8.63
C THR A 36 -6.75 -4.76 8.47
N TYR A 37 -5.62 -4.05 8.33
CA TYR A 37 -4.32 -4.68 8.10
C TYR A 37 -3.12 -3.78 8.49
N ARG A 38 -1.95 -4.42 8.55
CA ARG A 38 -0.63 -3.78 8.43
C ARG A 38 0.14 -4.50 7.33
N VAL A 39 0.83 -3.76 6.49
CA VAL A 39 1.69 -4.33 5.45
C VAL A 39 3.03 -3.61 5.41
N ALA A 40 4.13 -4.36 5.25
CA ALA A 40 5.47 -3.81 5.26
C ALA A 40 6.44 -4.59 4.35
N LEU A 41 7.41 -3.88 3.79
CA LEU A 41 8.65 -4.43 3.27
C LEU A 41 9.66 -4.48 4.43
N GLU A 42 10.01 -5.69 4.85
CA GLU A 42 10.94 -5.98 5.94
C GLU A 42 12.22 -6.62 5.38
N PRO A 43 13.35 -6.59 6.12
CA PRO A 43 14.51 -7.39 5.78
C PRO A 43 14.15 -8.87 5.61
N GLY A 44 14.69 -9.49 4.56
CA GLY A 44 14.55 -10.90 4.25
C GLY A 44 15.64 -11.76 4.91
N PRO A 45 15.67 -13.08 4.62
CA PRO A 45 16.59 -14.03 5.24
C PRO A 45 18.08 -13.84 4.89
N GLY A 46 18.40 -13.02 3.88
CA GLY A 46 19.75 -12.81 3.41
C GLY A 46 20.12 -11.32 3.34
N PRO A 47 21.43 -11.00 3.31
CA PRO A 47 21.91 -9.64 3.10
C PRO A 47 21.30 -9.02 1.83
N GLY A 48 20.74 -7.83 1.95
CA GLY A 48 20.08 -7.14 0.85
C GLY A 48 18.76 -7.74 0.38
N ALA A 49 18.24 -8.80 1.01
CA ALA A 49 16.95 -9.38 0.66
C ALA A 49 15.80 -8.62 1.34
N LEU A 50 14.62 -8.62 0.70
CA LEU A 50 13.38 -8.12 1.29
C LEU A 50 12.32 -9.22 1.35
N SER A 51 11.48 -9.12 2.38
CA SER A 51 10.25 -9.88 2.51
C SER A 51 9.07 -8.93 2.65
N LEU A 52 7.94 -9.28 2.05
CA LEU A 52 6.67 -8.67 2.39
C LEU A 52 6.10 -9.34 3.64
N ARG A 53 5.71 -8.54 4.64
CA ARG A 53 4.90 -8.97 5.78
C ARG A 53 3.53 -8.34 5.67
N LEU A 54 2.48 -9.15 5.71
CA LEU A 54 1.08 -8.72 5.81
C LEU A 54 0.47 -9.32 7.07
N THR A 55 -0.12 -8.48 7.92
CA THR A 55 -0.85 -8.88 9.12
C THR A 55 -2.27 -8.35 9.02
N ALA A 56 -3.26 -9.25 9.07
CA ALA A 56 -4.67 -8.85 9.18
C ALA A 56 -4.97 -8.44 10.63
N ARG A 57 -5.84 -7.44 10.79
CA ARG A 57 -6.32 -7.00 12.12
C ARG A 57 -7.69 -7.64 12.39
N PRO A 58 -8.00 -8.07 13.63
CA PRO A 58 -9.32 -8.57 13.95
C PRO A 58 -10.45 -7.61 13.55
N PRO A 59 -11.60 -8.11 13.05
CA PRO A 59 -11.96 -9.52 12.93
C PRO A 59 -11.49 -10.18 11.61
N PHE A 60 -10.50 -9.61 10.91
CA PHE A 60 -10.04 -10.10 9.62
C PHE A 60 -8.91 -11.13 9.73
N HIS A 61 -8.84 -12.03 8.74
CA HIS A 61 -7.70 -12.90 8.42
C HIS A 61 -7.25 -12.66 6.97
N VAL A 62 -6.06 -13.15 6.61
CA VAL A 62 -5.53 -13.08 5.24
C VAL A 62 -6.19 -14.12 4.35
N ASN A 63 -6.75 -13.69 3.21
CA ASN A 63 -7.40 -14.59 2.27
C ASN A 63 -6.42 -15.64 1.72
N GLY A 64 -6.76 -16.92 1.87
CA GLY A 64 -6.01 -18.06 1.35
C GLY A 64 -5.98 -18.18 -0.17
N GLU A 65 -7.08 -17.78 -0.80
CA GLU A 65 -7.40 -18.05 -2.20
C GLU A 65 -7.07 -16.87 -3.12
N PHE A 66 -7.07 -15.65 -2.59
CA PHE A 66 -6.72 -14.47 -3.37
C PHE A 66 -5.19 -14.31 -3.48
N PRO A 67 -4.64 -14.05 -4.67
CA PRO A 67 -3.21 -13.99 -4.88
C PRO A 67 -2.58 -12.80 -4.13
N LEU A 68 -1.51 -13.08 -3.39
CA LEU A 68 -0.59 -12.08 -2.87
C LEU A 68 0.46 -11.77 -3.94
N SER A 69 0.58 -10.51 -4.34
CA SER A 69 1.46 -10.13 -5.45
C SER A 69 2.02 -8.72 -5.31
N PHE A 70 3.15 -8.47 -5.95
CA PHE A 70 3.79 -7.16 -6.07
C PHE A 70 3.85 -6.73 -7.53
N THR A 71 3.36 -5.53 -7.84
CA THR A 71 3.50 -4.89 -9.14
C THR A 71 4.54 -3.78 -9.01
N PRO A 72 5.75 -3.95 -9.57
CA PRO A 72 6.78 -2.91 -9.54
C PRO A 72 6.29 -1.63 -10.23
N ASP A 73 6.69 -0.47 -9.71
CA ASP A 73 6.49 0.81 -10.38
C ASP A 73 7.77 1.27 -11.10
N GLY A 74 7.68 2.36 -11.86
CA GLY A 74 8.80 2.92 -12.62
C GLY A 74 9.90 3.56 -11.77
N ALA A 75 9.75 3.60 -10.45
CA ALA A 75 10.70 4.22 -9.53
C ALA A 75 11.57 3.20 -8.78
N SER A 76 11.43 1.90 -9.09
CA SER A 76 12.36 0.85 -8.64
C SER A 76 13.69 0.94 -9.38
N THR A 77 14.80 0.73 -8.68
CA THR A 77 16.14 0.62 -9.28
C THR A 77 16.63 -0.84 -9.40
N VAL A 78 15.86 -1.79 -8.86
CA VAL A 78 16.07 -3.23 -9.03
C VAL A 78 15.26 -3.76 -10.22
N ARG A 79 15.59 -4.97 -10.69
CA ARG A 79 14.84 -5.68 -11.73
C ARG A 79 13.95 -6.75 -11.11
N PHE A 80 12.77 -6.91 -11.68
CA PHE A 80 11.81 -7.95 -11.34
C PHE A 80 11.54 -8.83 -12.56
N ASP A 81 11.21 -10.09 -12.33
CA ASP A 81 10.80 -11.00 -13.40
C ASP A 81 9.33 -10.76 -13.76
N GLY A 82 9.10 -9.77 -14.62
CA GLY A 82 7.79 -9.42 -15.15
C GLY A 82 7.11 -8.23 -14.46
N ALA A 83 5.95 -7.85 -15.02
CA ALA A 83 5.15 -6.70 -14.57
C ALA A 83 4.37 -6.97 -13.27
N ARG A 84 4.24 -8.24 -12.87
CA ARG A 84 3.56 -8.67 -11.65
C ARG A 84 4.26 -9.90 -11.10
N VAL A 85 4.76 -9.77 -9.88
CA VAL A 85 5.49 -10.81 -9.16
C VAL A 85 4.55 -11.50 -8.19
N ALA A 86 4.35 -12.80 -8.36
CA ALA A 86 3.64 -13.61 -7.37
C ALA A 86 4.51 -13.79 -6.12
N LEU A 87 3.94 -13.57 -4.94
CA LEU A 87 4.66 -13.67 -3.67
C LEU A 87 4.42 -15.05 -3.04
N THR A 88 4.96 -16.06 -3.70
CA THR A 88 4.83 -17.48 -3.34
C THR A 88 6.18 -18.20 -3.44
N PRO A 89 6.49 -19.16 -2.55
CA PRO A 89 5.69 -19.56 -1.39
C PRO A 89 5.65 -18.45 -0.31
N ALA A 90 4.60 -18.45 0.50
CA ALA A 90 4.43 -17.56 1.64
C ALA A 90 4.30 -18.39 2.92
N GLU A 91 5.04 -18.01 3.95
CA GLU A 91 4.87 -18.51 5.30
C GLU A 91 3.58 -17.93 5.87
N ARG A 92 2.72 -18.77 6.44
CA ARG A 92 1.44 -18.36 7.01
C ARG A 92 1.46 -18.57 8.51
N THR A 93 1.16 -17.53 9.28
CA THR A 93 0.96 -17.60 10.72
C THR A 93 -0.53 -17.80 11.00
N PRO A 94 -0.93 -18.92 11.64
CA PRO A 94 -2.33 -19.15 12.00
C PRO A 94 -2.91 -18.05 12.88
N CYS A 95 -4.23 -17.88 12.84
CA CYS A 95 -4.95 -17.06 13.79
C CYS A 95 -5.10 -17.77 15.14
N ASP A 96 -5.18 -17.00 16.21
CA ASP A 96 -5.51 -17.54 17.53
C ASP A 96 -6.89 -18.21 17.48
N GLY A 97 -6.96 -19.49 17.86
CA GLY A 97 -8.20 -20.27 17.86
C GLY A 97 -8.64 -20.80 16.48
N SER A 98 -7.90 -20.56 15.40
CA SER A 98 -8.17 -21.13 14.08
C SER A 98 -6.88 -21.49 13.33
N ALA A 99 -6.62 -22.79 13.17
CA ALA A 99 -5.49 -23.28 12.37
C ALA A 99 -5.74 -23.18 10.85
N ALA A 100 -7.00 -23.02 10.45
CA ALA A 100 -7.39 -22.90 9.04
C ALA A 100 -7.17 -21.48 8.50
N ASP A 101 -7.29 -20.46 9.36
CA ASP A 101 -7.13 -19.06 9.00
C ASP A 101 -5.72 -18.56 9.30
N ALA A 102 -5.18 -17.70 8.44
CA ALA A 102 -3.88 -17.07 8.66
C ALA A 102 -4.05 -15.59 9.04
N CYS A 103 -3.55 -15.19 10.21
CA CYS A 103 -3.60 -13.80 10.66
C CYS A 103 -2.39 -12.99 10.18
N ALA A 104 -1.31 -13.66 9.76
CA ALA A 104 -0.20 -13.02 9.08
C ALA A 104 0.38 -13.91 7.99
N VAL A 105 1.00 -13.28 7.01
CA VAL A 105 1.79 -13.94 5.97
C VAL A 105 3.12 -13.22 5.78
N ARG A 106 4.18 -13.99 5.50
CA ARG A 106 5.49 -13.48 5.12
C ARG A 106 5.92 -14.14 3.82
N ALA A 107 6.32 -13.35 2.84
CA ALA A 107 6.77 -13.86 1.54
C ALA A 107 8.04 -13.14 1.09
N GLY A 108 8.99 -13.88 0.52
CA GLY A 108 10.15 -13.27 -0.12
C GLY A 108 9.72 -12.42 -1.32
N LEU A 109 10.34 -11.25 -1.50
CA LEU A 109 10.16 -10.43 -2.69
C LEU A 109 11.37 -10.64 -3.61
N PRO A 110 11.26 -11.47 -4.67
CA PRO A 110 12.39 -11.73 -5.54
C PRO A 110 12.68 -10.52 -6.43
N PHE A 111 13.94 -10.09 -6.45
CA PHE A 111 14.44 -9.07 -7.36
C PHE A 111 15.93 -9.28 -7.61
N THR A 112 16.45 -8.61 -8.64
CA THR A 112 17.88 -8.57 -8.95
C THR A 112 18.37 -7.14 -8.93
N ALA A 113 19.33 -6.84 -8.06
CA ALA A 113 20.01 -5.54 -8.07
C ALA A 113 21.08 -5.53 -9.18
N PRO A 114 21.21 -4.44 -9.97
CA PRO A 114 22.21 -4.36 -11.03
C PRO A 114 23.64 -4.15 -10.52
N ALA A 115 23.79 -3.61 -9.30
CA ALA A 115 25.07 -3.30 -8.68
C ALA A 115 24.93 -3.30 -7.14
N PRO A 116 26.04 -3.44 -6.40
CA PRO A 116 26.08 -3.19 -4.95
C PRO A 116 25.74 -1.74 -4.59
N GLY A 117 25.35 -1.53 -3.33
CA GLY A 117 24.98 -0.22 -2.78
C GLY A 117 23.47 -0.04 -2.60
N PRO A 118 23.01 1.20 -2.36
CA PRO A 118 21.60 1.48 -2.11
C PRO A 118 20.74 1.15 -3.34
N ALA A 119 19.75 0.29 -3.17
CA ALA A 119 18.78 -0.08 -4.18
C ALA A 119 17.36 0.23 -3.71
N ARG A 120 16.57 0.86 -4.57
CA ARG A 120 15.17 1.20 -4.30
C ARG A 120 14.25 0.12 -4.85
N VAL A 121 13.37 -0.37 -3.98
CA VAL A 121 12.28 -1.27 -4.29
C VAL A 121 10.97 -0.52 -4.08
N SER A 122 10.16 -0.38 -5.11
CA SER A 122 8.88 0.32 -5.03
C SER A 122 7.82 -0.26 -5.97
N GLY A 123 6.59 -0.29 -5.49
CA GLY A 123 5.48 -0.85 -6.24
C GLY A 123 4.22 -0.97 -5.41
N THR A 124 3.22 -1.65 -5.98
CA THR A 124 1.93 -1.89 -5.35
C THR A 124 1.78 -3.35 -4.96
N VAL A 125 1.48 -3.57 -3.69
CA VAL A 125 1.09 -4.88 -3.17
C VAL A 125 -0.40 -5.06 -3.37
N SER A 126 -0.82 -6.14 -4.04
CA SER A 126 -2.23 -6.55 -4.10
C SER A 126 -2.46 -7.75 -3.19
N PHE A 127 -3.49 -7.69 -2.36
CA PHE A 127 -3.86 -8.75 -1.42
C PHE A 127 -5.34 -8.65 -1.03
N SER A 128 -5.83 -9.64 -0.28
CA SER A 128 -7.16 -9.58 0.31
C SER A 128 -7.14 -10.05 1.77
N VAL A 129 -7.99 -9.41 2.58
CA VAL A 129 -8.29 -9.85 3.95
C VAL A 129 -9.80 -10.08 4.06
N CYS A 130 -10.21 -11.10 4.81
CA CYS A 130 -11.61 -11.52 4.93
C CYS A 130 -12.06 -11.54 6.38
N ASN A 131 -13.33 -11.25 6.60
CA ASN A 131 -14.05 -11.59 7.82
C ASN A 131 -15.12 -12.65 7.47
N PRO A 132 -15.97 -13.10 8.41
CA PRO A 132 -17.00 -14.10 8.11
C PRO A 132 -18.06 -13.68 7.08
N GLU A 133 -18.21 -12.38 6.82
CA GLU A 133 -19.27 -11.85 5.95
C GLU A 133 -18.77 -11.57 4.53
N HIS A 134 -17.56 -11.03 4.39
CA HIS A 134 -17.01 -10.60 3.11
C HIS A 134 -15.48 -10.48 3.12
N CYS A 135 -14.91 -10.44 1.91
CA CYS A 135 -13.49 -10.19 1.67
C CYS A 135 -13.28 -8.80 1.10
N LEU A 136 -12.25 -8.10 1.58
CA LEU A 136 -11.82 -6.80 1.11
C LEU A 136 -10.55 -6.97 0.27
N LEU A 137 -10.53 -6.35 -0.91
CA LEU A 137 -9.37 -6.33 -1.80
C LEU A 137 -8.61 -5.02 -1.59
N HIS A 138 -7.29 -5.13 -1.41
CA HIS A 138 -6.43 -3.99 -1.16
C HIS A 138 -5.33 -3.90 -2.20
N LYS A 139 -4.99 -2.65 -2.54
CA LYS A 139 -3.82 -2.25 -3.30
C LYS A 139 -3.07 -1.23 -2.47
N GLN A 140 -1.87 -1.56 -2.03
CA GLN A 140 -1.08 -0.68 -1.18
C GLN A 140 0.26 -0.38 -1.86
N ALA A 141 0.52 0.90 -2.12
CA ALA A 141 1.83 1.35 -2.57
C ALA A 141 2.82 1.27 -1.39
N LEU A 142 3.99 0.69 -1.65
CA LEU A 142 5.12 0.61 -0.71
C LEU A 142 6.41 0.97 -1.43
N ALA A 143 7.34 1.56 -0.70
CA ALA A 143 8.71 1.77 -1.18
C ALA A 143 9.71 1.60 -0.04
N GLN A 144 10.84 0.96 -0.33
CA GLN A 144 11.93 0.71 0.60
C GLN A 144 13.27 0.86 -0.12
N THR A 145 14.25 1.43 0.57
CA THR A 145 15.65 1.38 0.14
C THR A 145 16.34 0.28 0.92
N VAL A 146 17.10 -0.56 0.23
CA VAL A 146 17.88 -1.65 0.81
C VAL A 146 19.32 -1.56 0.33
N ASP A 147 20.28 -1.80 1.23
CA ASP A 147 21.69 -1.87 0.86
C ASP A 147 22.03 -3.26 0.31
N ILE A 148 22.51 -3.29 -0.92
CA ILE A 148 22.95 -4.50 -1.60
C ILE A 148 24.43 -4.70 -1.30
N PRO A 149 24.82 -5.86 -0.72
CA PRO A 149 26.21 -6.12 -0.40
C PRO A 149 27.08 -6.17 -1.65
N GLY A 150 28.33 -5.70 -1.52
CA GLY A 150 29.39 -6.04 -2.46
C GLY A 150 29.84 -7.48 -2.26
N ALA A 151 30.33 -8.12 -3.32
CA ALA A 151 30.98 -9.43 -3.24
C ALA A 151 32.34 -9.34 -2.52
#